data_AF-A0A0R1DKQ1-F1
#
_entry.id   AF-A0A0R1DKQ1-F1
#
_cell.length_a   1.000
_cell.length_b   1.000
_cell.length_c   1.000
_cell.angle_alpha   90.00
_cell.angle_beta   90.00
_cell.angle_gamma   90.00
#
_symmetry.space_group_name_H-M   'P 1'
#
loop_
_entity.id
_entity.type
_entity.pdbx_description
1 polymer ?
#
loop_
_entity_poly.entity_id
_entity_poly.type
_entity_poly.pdbx_seq_one_letter_code
_entity_poly.pdbx_strand_id
1 'polypeptide(L)'
;MIPNPIEIVCVHVVQPIIDFLGYLLWDVHFIGFLAGVAILGIILGLILGILSVIWYKSTRDEKTEQSYPEEGVLANGKKDA
;
A
#
# COMPACT_ATOMS: atom_id res chain seq x y z
N MET A 1 -12.02 -3.79 -27.12
CA MET A 1 -11.76 -2.79 -26.06
C MET A 1 -10.94 -3.50 -25.01
N ILE A 2 -9.71 -3.04 -24.75
CA ILE A 2 -8.85 -3.65 -23.74
C ILE A 2 -9.38 -3.16 -22.39
N PRO A 3 -9.90 -4.03 -21.51
CA PRO A 3 -10.39 -3.61 -20.21
C PRO A 3 -9.23 -2.97 -19.44
N ASN A 4 -9.50 -1.80 -18.86
CA ASN A 4 -8.51 -1.15 -18.03
C ASN A 4 -8.13 -2.08 -16.86
N PRO A 5 -6.87 -2.10 -16.43
CA PRO A 5 -6.43 -3.00 -15.37
C PRO A 5 -7.23 -2.81 -14.07
N ILE A 6 -7.72 -1.59 -13.82
CA ILE A 6 -8.59 -1.25 -12.69
C ILE A 6 -9.96 -1.94 -12.81
N GLU A 7 -10.52 -1.98 -14.02
CA GLU A 7 -11.81 -2.62 -14.29
C GLU A 7 -11.73 -4.14 -14.05
N ILE A 8 -10.64 -4.77 -14.50
CA ILE A 8 -10.36 -6.19 -14.22
C ILE A 8 -10.32 -6.47 -12.73
N VAL A 9 -9.65 -5.62 -11.94
CA VAL A 9 -9.56 -5.80 -10.49
C VAL A 9 -10.94 -5.61 -9.83
N CYS A 10 -11.71 -4.61 -10.28
CA CYS A 10 -13.07 -4.41 -9.77
C CYS A 10 -13.96 -5.63 -10.04
N VAL A 11 -13.90 -6.21 -11.24
CA VAL A 11 -14.77 -7.33 -11.61
C VAL A 11 -14.34 -8.65 -10.96
N HIS A 12 -13.03 -8.92 -10.90
CA HIS A 12 -12.54 -10.22 -10.43
C HIS A 12 -12.19 -10.27 -8.94
N VAL A 13 -11.95 -9.13 -8.30
CA VAL A 13 -11.54 -9.08 -6.89
C VAL A 13 -12.61 -8.40 -6.05
N VAL A 14 -13.06 -7.21 -6.44
CA VAL A 14 -13.99 -6.43 -5.62
C VAL A 14 -15.42 -6.99 -5.68
N GLN A 15 -15.91 -7.34 -6.87
CA GLN A 15 -17.25 -7.91 -7.04
C GLN A 15 -17.51 -9.18 -6.22
N PRO A 16 -16.66 -10.23 -6.24
CA PRO A 16 -16.90 -11.42 -5.42
C PRO A 16 -16.83 -11.14 -3.92
N ILE A 17 -16.04 -10.17 -3.47
CA ILE A 17 -16.03 -9.74 -2.05
C ILE A 17 -17.38 -9.12 -1.67
N ILE A 18 -17.92 -8.25 -2.52
CA ILE A 18 -19.21 -7.59 -2.29
C ILE A 18 -20.33 -8.62 -2.31
N ASP A 19 -20.30 -9.55 -3.27
CA ASP A 19 -21.33 -10.59 -3.42
C ASP A 19 -21.34 -11.54 -2.21
N PHE A 20 -20.15 -11.91 -1.71
CA PHE A 20 -20.01 -12.70 -0.49
C PHE A 20 -20.50 -11.95 0.77
N LEU A 21 -20.22 -10.65 0.88
CA LEU A 21 -20.76 -9.82 1.96
C LEU A 21 -22.28 -9.70 1.87
N GLY A 22 -22.83 -9.56 0.66
CA GLY A 22 -24.27 -9.51 0.41
C GLY A 22 -24.95 -10.82 0.80
N TYR A 23 -24.36 -11.96 0.46
CA TYR A 23 -24.82 -13.27 0.88
C TYR A 23 -24.81 -13.42 2.40
N LEU A 24 -23.71 -13.05 3.06
CA LEU A 24 -23.62 -13.06 4.52
C LEU A 24 -24.67 -12.16 5.16
N LEU A 25 -24.92 -10.97 4.61
CA LEU A 25 -25.92 -10.05 5.17
C LEU A 25 -27.35 -10.61 5.10
N TRP A 26 -27.67 -11.35 4.05
CA TRP A 26 -29.03 -11.81 3.77
C TRP A 26 -29.35 -13.21 4.34
N ASP A 27 -28.36 -14.11 4.35
CA ASP A 27 -28.56 -15.54 4.64
C ASP A 27 -27.97 -15.99 6.00
N VAL A 28 -26.85 -15.38 6.43
CA VAL A 28 -26.06 -15.88 7.58
C VAL A 28 -25.97 -14.82 8.68
N HIS A 29 -26.56 -15.07 9.85
CA HIS A 29 -26.47 -14.26 11.09
C HIS A 29 -25.58 -13.01 11.01
N PHE A 30 -26.17 -11.82 11.10
CA PHE A 30 -25.55 -10.48 11.05
C PHE A 30 -24.13 -10.34 11.66
N ILE A 31 -23.81 -11.13 12.69
CA ILE A 31 -22.48 -11.23 13.30
C ILE A 31 -21.39 -11.67 12.30
N GLY A 32 -21.66 -12.61 11.40
CA GLY A 32 -20.73 -13.07 10.38
C GLY A 32 -20.41 -12.00 9.34
N PHE A 33 -21.42 -11.24 8.92
CA PHE A 33 -21.23 -10.05 8.09
C PHE A 33 -20.35 -9.01 8.80
N LEU A 34 -20.63 -8.72 10.07
CA LEU A 34 -19.86 -7.77 10.87
C LEU A 34 -18.39 -8.18 11.00
N ALA A 35 -18.13 -9.47 11.25
CA ALA A 35 -16.78 -10.02 11.32
C ALA A 35 -16.03 -9.93 9.98
N GLY A 36 -16.72 -10.24 8.87
CA GLY A 36 -16.15 -10.12 7.53
C GLY A 36 -15.73 -8.69 7.19
N VAL A 37 -16.61 -7.71 7.44
CA VAL A 37 -16.31 -6.28 7.25
C VAL A 37 -15.14 -5.83 8.13
N ALA A 38 -15.11 -6.26 9.39
CA ALA A 38 -14.04 -5.89 10.32
C ALA A 38 -12.67 -6.39 9.85
N ILE A 39 -12.58 -7.64 9.41
CA ILE A 39 -11.33 -8.21 8.86
C ILE A 39 -10.89 -7.45 7.61
N LEU A 40 -11.84 -7.13 6.72
CA LEU A 40 -11.54 -6.39 5.49
C LEU A 40 -11.00 -4.99 5.80
N GLY A 41 -11.59 -4.31 6.79
CA GLY A 41 -11.11 -3.03 7.29
C GLY A 41 -9.72 -3.10 7.92
N ILE A 42 -9.42 -4.15 8.69
CA ILE A 42 -8.08 -4.36 9.28
C ILE A 42 -7.03 -4.51 8.17
N ILE A 43 -7.30 -5.33 7.16
CA ILE A 43 -6.36 -5.57 6.05
C ILE A 43 -6.10 -4.26 5.29
N LEU A 44 -7.15 -3.51 4.93
CA LEU A 44 -7.03 -2.21 4.29
C LEU A 44 -6.25 -1.21 5.16
N GLY A 45 -6.54 -1.17 6.45
CA GLY A 45 -5.85 -0.32 7.41
C GLY A 45 -4.36 -0.66 7.53
N LEU A 46 -4.00 -1.94 7.52
CA LEU A 46 -2.60 -2.37 7.52
C LEU A 46 -1.87 -1.97 6.24
N ILE A 47 -2.49 -2.16 5.07
CA ILE A 47 -1.90 -1.76 3.79
C ILE A 47 -1.66 -0.24 3.77
N LEU A 48 -2.67 0.55 4.13
CA LEU A 48 -2.56 2.01 4.18
C LEU A 48 -1.56 2.47 5.24
N GLY A 49 -1.48 1.80 6.39
CA GLY A 49 -0.50 2.07 7.43
C GLY A 49 0.93 1.82 6.95
N ILE A 50 1.18 0.69 6.27
CA ILE A 50 2.48 0.38 5.68
C ILE A 50 2.83 1.41 4.60
N LEU A 51 1.90 1.74 3.70
CA LEU A 51 2.10 2.77 2.68
C LEU A 51 2.43 4.13 3.31
N SER A 52 1.75 4.50 4.40
CA SER A 52 2.02 5.73 5.14
C SER A 52 3.43 5.74 5.74
N VAL A 53 3.88 4.63 6.32
CA VAL A 53 5.25 4.51 6.86
C VAL A 53 6.30 4.57 5.75
N ILE A 54 6.07 3.89 4.63
CA ILE A 54 6.96 3.94 3.45
C ILE A 54 7.02 5.36 2.90
N TRP A 55 5.87 6.01 2.74
CA TRP A 55 5.79 7.39 2.27
C TRP A 55 6.51 8.35 3.19
N TYR A 56 6.28 8.22 4.51
CA TYR A 56 6.92 9.03 5.52
C TYR A 56 8.44 8.86 5.51
N LYS A 57 8.93 7.62 5.37
CA LYS A 57 10.35 7.33 5.24
C LYS A 57 10.92 7.92 3.95
N SER A 58 10.26 7.71 2.81
CA SER A 58 10.70 8.23 1.51
C SER A 58 10.76 9.77 1.49
N THR A 59 9.76 10.44 2.07
CA THR A 59 9.74 11.91 2.20
C THR A 59 10.85 12.42 3.14
N ARG A 60 11.22 11.64 4.15
CA ARG A 60 12.33 12.00 5.07
C ARG A 60 13.71 11.76 4.45
N ASP A 61 13.87 10.69 3.68
CA ASP A 61 15.11 10.43 2.93
C ASP A 61 15.34 11.53 1.89
N GLU A 62 14.30 11.94 1.14
CA GLU A 62 14.38 13.06 0.19
C GLU A 62 14.79 14.39 0.86
N LYS A 63 14.28 14.66 2.08
CA LYS A 63 14.72 15.82 2.88
C LYS A 63 16.13 15.70 3.44
N THR A 64 16.63 14.48 3.64
CA THR A 64 17.99 14.25 4.15
C THR A 64 19.00 14.35 3.01
N GLU A 65 18.67 13.87 1.80
CA GLU A 65 19.44 14.10 0.58
C GLU A 65 19.52 15.59 0.22
N GLN A 66 18.48 16.39 0.47
CA GLN A 66 18.59 17.85 0.29
C GLN A 66 19.47 18.57 1.34
N SER A 67 19.80 17.93 2.46
CA SER A 67 20.66 18.52 3.50
C SER A 67 22.15 18.17 3.34
N TYR A 68 22.50 17.26 2.45
CA TYR A 68 23.87 17.05 2.01
C TYR A 68 23.99 17.55 0.58
N PRO A 69 24.44 18.80 0.33
CA PRO A 69 24.94 19.11 -0.99
C PRO A 69 26.08 18.12 -1.29
N GLU A 70 25.93 17.35 -2.35
CA GLU A 70 27.03 16.67 -3.05
C GLU A 70 28.05 17.71 -3.55
N GLU A 71 28.85 18.27 -2.66
CA GLU A 71 30.09 18.95 -3.01
C GLU A 71 31.17 18.66 -1.96
N GLY A 72 32.09 17.76 -2.32
CA GLY A 72 33.38 17.61 -1.65
C GLY A 72 33.49 16.38 -0.76
N VAL A 73 34.13 15.35 -1.31
CA VAL A 73 35.38 14.71 -0.85
C VAL A 73 35.43 13.32 -1.48
N LEU A 74 35.48 13.29 -2.81
CA LEU A 74 36.26 12.28 -3.53
C LEU A 74 37.61 12.93 -3.87
N ALA A 75 38.33 13.38 -2.83
CA ALA A 75 39.75 13.69 -2.94
C ALA A 75 40.51 12.36 -2.97
N ASN A 76 40.45 11.75 -4.15
CA ASN A 76 41.41 10.83 -4.75
C ASN A 76 42.60 10.48 -3.83
N GLY A 77 42.45 9.40 -3.08
CA GLY A 77 43.57 8.66 -2.51
C GLY A 77 44.30 7.93 -3.63
N LYS A 78 45.27 8.61 -4.26
CA LYS A 78 46.30 7.94 -5.06
C LYS A 78 47.65 8.61 -4.81
N LYS A 79 48.30 8.17 -3.73
CA LYS A 79 49.73 8.35 -3.52
C LYS A 79 50.41 7.19 -4.23
N ASP A 80 50.74 7.38 -5.49
CA ASP A 80 51.68 6.49 -6.20
C ASP A 80 53.09 7.07 -6.05
N ALA A 81 54.00 6.16 -5.69
CA ALA A 81 55.47 6.15 -5.65
C ALA A 81 56.27 7.35 -6.21
#